data_AF-A0A1C2GRI9-F1
#
_entry.id   AF-A0A1C2GRI9-F1
#
_cell.length_a   1.000
_cell.length_b   1.000
_cell.length_c   1.000
_cell.angle_alpha   90.00
_cell.angle_beta   90.00
_cell.angle_gamma   90.00
#
_symmetry.space_group_name_H-M   'P 1'
#
loop_
_entity.id
_entity.type
_entity.pdbx_description
1 polymer ?
#
loop_
_entity_poly.entity_id
_entity_poly.type
_entity_poly.pdbx_seq_one_letter_code
_entity_poly.pdbx_strand_id
1 'polypeptide(L)'
;MGYIEIADVTLQMIIDAGIILPGTSVYNSVDENIVGVLNEDGSITLDINGQLKNFPYPSGAARAIVNLSVNGWIFWKIKENNLFNTLKHYKDLYLKLNPLKNKI
;
A
#
# COMPACT_ATOMS: atom_id res chain seq x y z
N MET A 1 12.27 7.83 -29.91
CA MET A 1 12.44 6.77 -28.89
C MET A 1 11.16 6.70 -28.08
N GLY A 2 10.44 5.57 -28.11
CA GLY A 2 9.28 5.38 -27.24
C GLY A 2 9.78 5.23 -25.81
N TYR A 3 9.39 6.16 -24.94
CA TYR A 3 9.57 5.99 -23.51
C TYR A 3 8.73 4.78 -23.11
N ILE A 4 9.38 3.68 -22.72
CA ILE A 4 8.69 2.60 -22.05
C ILE A 4 8.42 3.14 -20.64
N GLU A 5 7.19 3.58 -20.39
CA GLU A 5 6.75 3.89 -19.04
C GLU A 5 6.91 2.62 -18.21
N ILE A 6 7.93 2.57 -17.35
CA ILE A 6 7.97 1.58 -16.28
C ILE A 6 6.82 1.96 -15.37
N ALA A 7 5.68 1.28 -15.51
CA ALA A 7 4.52 1.49 -14.65
C ALA A 7 4.99 1.35 -13.19
N ASP A 8 4.88 2.44 -12.42
CA ASP A 8 5.23 2.43 -11.01
C ASP A 8 4.41 1.32 -10.31
N VAL A 9 5.06 0.54 -9.43
CA VAL A 9 4.40 -0.61 -8.79
C VAL A 9 3.20 -0.12 -7.99
N THR A 10 2.01 -0.62 -8.31
CA THR A 10 0.77 -0.31 -7.61
C THR A 10 0.48 -1.35 -6.53
N LEU A 11 -0.41 -1.01 -5.58
CA LEU A 11 -0.87 -1.98 -4.58
C LEU A 11 -1.62 -3.14 -5.23
N GLN A 12 -2.41 -2.86 -6.27
CA GLN A 12 -3.13 -3.89 -7.02
C GLN A 12 -2.16 -4.93 -7.59
N MET A 13 -1.02 -4.52 -8.18
CA MET A 13 -0.01 -5.47 -8.68
C MET A 13 0.56 -6.38 -7.58
N ILE A 14 0.68 -5.89 -6.35
CA ILE A 14 1.19 -6.66 -5.21
C ILE A 14 0.12 -7.65 -4.72
N ILE A 15 -1.15 -7.23 -4.75
CA ILE A 15 -2.31 -8.06 -4.39
C ILE A 15 -2.53 -9.16 -5.44
N ASP A 16 -2.50 -8.82 -6.72
CA ASP A 16 -2.62 -9.76 -7.85
C ASP A 16 -1.49 -10.81 -7.84
N ALA A 17 -0.31 -10.45 -7.33
CA ALA A 17 0.81 -11.37 -7.14
C ALA A 17 0.67 -12.28 -5.91
N GLY A 18 -0.38 -12.12 -5.11
CA GLY A 18 -0.62 -12.89 -3.89
C GLY A 18 0.36 -12.59 -2.75
N ILE A 19 1.10 -11.48 -2.83
CA ILE A 19 2.06 -11.08 -1.78
C ILE A 19 1.32 -10.48 -0.58
N ILE A 20 0.26 -9.73 -0.84
CA ILE A 20 -0.67 -9.24 0.18
C ILE A 20 -2.07 -9.71 -0.21
N LEU A 21 -2.88 -10.12 0.75
CA LEU A 21 -4.26 -10.54 0.49
C LEU A 21 -5.22 -9.35 0.58
N PRO A 22 -6.29 -9.31 -0.23
CA PRO A 22 -7.38 -8.35 0.00
C PRO A 22 -8.04 -8.60 1.37
N GLY A 23 -8.61 -7.56 1.96
CA GLY A 23 -9.12 -7.59 3.33
C GLY A 23 -8.04 -7.41 4.41
N THR A 24 -6.76 -7.30 4.02
CA THR A 24 -5.67 -7.09 4.98
C THR A 24 -5.79 -5.73 5.65
N SER A 25 -5.74 -5.73 6.99
CA SER A 25 -5.72 -4.51 7.78
C SER A 25 -4.40 -3.77 7.61
N VAL A 26 -4.49 -2.45 7.41
CA VAL A 26 -3.35 -1.54 7.40
C VAL A 26 -3.35 -0.67 8.65
N TYR A 27 -2.16 -0.45 9.15
CA TYR A 27 -1.85 0.26 10.38
C TYR A 27 -1.04 1.49 10.03
N ASN A 28 -1.28 2.61 10.71
CA ASN A 28 -0.44 3.79 10.51
C ASN A 28 0.93 3.59 11.18
N SER A 29 1.95 4.28 10.67
CA SER A 29 3.32 4.16 11.19
C SER A 29 3.56 4.88 12.51
N VAL A 30 2.64 5.77 12.93
CA VAL A 30 2.82 6.71 14.05
C VAL A 30 2.48 6.04 15.38
N ASP A 31 1.30 5.44 15.47
CA ASP A 31 0.79 4.82 16.71
C ASP A 31 0.42 3.34 16.53
N GLU A 32 0.56 2.80 15.31
CA GLU A 32 0.30 1.39 14.99
C GLU A 32 -1.14 0.94 15.29
N ASN A 33 -2.10 1.87 15.29
CA ASN A 33 -3.53 1.54 15.29
C ASN A 33 -3.99 1.09 13.90
N ILE A 34 -4.93 0.14 13.86
CA ILE A 34 -5.64 -0.23 12.63
C ILE A 34 -6.47 0.97 12.20
N VAL A 35 -6.30 1.36 10.94
CA VAL A 35 -6.96 2.55 10.39
C VAL A 35 -7.57 2.30 9.03
N GLY A 36 -7.27 1.15 8.40
CA GLY A 36 -7.88 0.80 7.14
C GLY A 36 -7.79 -0.67 6.77
N VAL A 37 -8.38 -0.97 5.62
CA VAL A 37 -8.41 -2.29 4.99
C VAL A 37 -8.01 -2.14 3.52
N LEU A 38 -7.16 -3.04 3.03
CA LEU A 38 -6.81 -3.14 1.61
C LEU A 38 -7.93 -3.83 0.83
N ASN A 39 -8.35 -3.21 -0.27
CA ASN A 39 -9.34 -3.76 -1.19
C ASN A 39 -8.67 -4.50 -2.35
N GLU A 40 -9.45 -5.32 -3.06
CA GLU A 40 -8.99 -6.11 -4.21
C GLU A 40 -8.45 -5.25 -5.36
N ASP A 41 -8.98 -4.04 -5.53
CA ASP A 41 -8.55 -3.07 -6.55
C ASP A 41 -7.27 -2.30 -6.17
N GLY A 42 -6.65 -2.63 -5.02
CA GLY A 42 -5.49 -1.93 -4.50
C GLY A 42 -5.79 -0.59 -3.82
N SER A 43 -7.07 -0.23 -3.67
CA SER A 43 -7.46 0.91 -2.84
C SER A 43 -7.42 0.58 -1.34
N ILE A 44 -7.38 1.60 -0.50
CA ILE A 44 -7.47 1.48 0.96
C ILE A 44 -8.79 2.11 1.41
N THR A 45 -9.62 1.33 2.09
CA THR A 45 -10.79 1.86 2.81
C THR A 45 -10.37 2.27 4.21
N LEU A 46 -10.65 3.52 4.57
CA LEU A 46 -10.47 4.05 5.92
C LEU A 46 -11.84 4.35 6.53
N ASP A 47 -12.00 4.11 7.83
CA ASP A 47 -13.08 4.71 8.61
C ASP A 47 -12.60 6.05 9.18
N ILE A 48 -13.18 7.14 8.68
CA ILE A 48 -12.89 8.49 9.16
C ILE A 48 -14.16 9.06 9.77
N ASN A 49 -14.21 9.11 11.11
CA ASN A 49 -15.34 9.61 11.88
C ASN A 49 -16.67 8.89 11.60
N GLY A 50 -16.65 7.56 11.45
CA GLY A 50 -17.82 6.73 11.16
C GLY A 50 -18.22 6.72 9.68
N GLN A 51 -17.39 7.28 8.81
CA GLN A 51 -17.60 7.26 7.36
C GLN A 51 -16.50 6.46 6.67
N LEU A 52 -16.91 5.40 5.97
CA LEU A 52 -16.03 4.64 5.11
C LEU A 52 -15.67 5.47 3.88
N LYS A 53 -14.37 5.68 3.66
CA LYS A 53 -13.83 6.38 2.50
C LYS A 53 -12.79 5.53 1.81
N ASN A 54 -12.92 5.40 0.50
CA ASN A 54 -11.99 4.64 -0.34
C ASN A 54 -10.96 5.58 -0.97
N PHE A 55 -9.71 5.18 -0.90
CA PHE A 55 -8.58 5.92 -1.45
C PHE A 55 -7.83 5.03 -2.44
N PRO A 56 -7.76 5.41 -3.73
CA PRO A 56 -7.10 4.60 -4.75
C PRO A 56 -5.57 4.55 -4.59
N TYR A 57 -4.99 5.47 -3.82
CA TYR A 57 -3.55 5.57 -3.62
C TYR A 57 -3.19 5.66 -2.13
N PRO A 58 -2.14 4.94 -1.68
CA PRO A 58 -1.76 4.94 -0.27
C PRO A 58 -1.35 6.32 0.26
N SER A 59 -0.73 7.17 -0.56
CA SER A 59 -0.39 8.55 -0.17
C SER A 59 -1.62 9.41 0.09
N GLY A 60 -2.68 9.24 -0.72
CA GLY A 60 -3.95 9.95 -0.54
C GLY A 60 -4.66 9.53 0.75
N ALA A 61 -4.69 8.22 1.03
CA ALA A 61 -5.20 7.66 2.27
C ALA A 61 -4.45 8.23 3.48
N ALA A 62 -3.11 8.25 3.43
CA ALA A 62 -2.28 8.73 4.53
C ALA A 62 -2.50 10.23 4.80
N ARG A 63 -2.54 11.04 3.74
CA ARG A 63 -2.83 12.47 3.83
C ARG A 63 -4.20 12.77 4.45
N ALA A 64 -5.20 11.92 4.22
CA ALA A 64 -6.52 12.09 4.82
C ALA A 64 -6.50 11.96 6.35
N ILE A 65 -5.52 11.25 6.92
CA ILE A 65 -5.33 11.08 8.36
C ILE A 65 -4.45 12.19 8.93
N VAL A 66 -3.27 12.43 8.35
CA VAL A 66 -2.27 13.33 8.96
C VAL A 66 -2.33 14.77 8.45
N ASN A 67 -3.14 15.05 7.42
CA ASN A 67 -3.22 16.35 6.75
C ASN A 67 -1.87 16.93 6.28
N LEU A 68 -0.91 16.05 6.00
CA LEU A 68 0.44 16.36 5.56
C LEU A 68 0.79 15.54 4.32
N SER A 69 1.72 16.05 3.51
CA SER A 69 2.29 15.27 2.41
C SER A 69 3.21 14.22 2.98
N VAL A 70 2.82 12.95 2.88
CA VAL A 70 3.59 11.81 3.42
C VAL A 70 3.72 10.70 2.38
N ASN A 71 4.81 9.94 2.50
CA ASN A 71 5.04 8.79 1.64
C ASN A 71 4.16 7.61 2.11
N GLY A 72 3.06 7.35 1.38
CA GLY A 72 2.12 6.28 1.70
C GLY A 72 2.76 4.88 1.77
N TRP A 73 3.84 4.63 1.05
CA TRP A 73 4.51 3.32 1.08
C TRP A 73 5.22 3.06 2.42
N ILE A 74 5.66 4.10 3.11
CA ILE A 74 6.34 3.99 4.40
C ILE A 74 5.35 4.20 5.55
N PHE A 75 4.33 5.04 5.33
CA PHE A 75 3.32 5.37 6.32
C PHE A 75 2.46 4.17 6.71
N TRP A 76 2.13 3.31 5.76
CA TRP A 76 1.30 2.15 6.01
C TRP A 76 2.12 0.92 6.36
N LYS A 77 1.68 0.21 7.39
CA LYS A 77 2.23 -1.06 7.86
C LYS A 77 1.17 -2.15 7.81
N ILE A 78 1.59 -3.39 7.59
CA ILE A 78 0.78 -4.61 7.75
C ILE A 78 1.40 -5.40 8.90
N LYS A 79 0.55 -5.93 9.77
CA LYS A 79 0.97 -6.81 10.87
C LYS A 79 0.93 -8.27 10.42
N GLU A 80 2.09 -8.89 10.31
CA GLU A 80 2.25 -10.31 10.01
C GLU A 80 3.18 -10.96 11.03
N ASN A 81 2.78 -12.11 11.61
CA ASN A 81 3.58 -12.84 12.60
C ASN A 81 4.07 -11.96 13.77
N ASN A 82 3.23 -11.02 14.21
CA ASN A 82 3.52 -10.04 15.26
C ASN A 82 4.61 -9.00 14.91
N LEU A 83 4.98 -8.89 13.63
CA LEU A 83 5.88 -7.87 13.11
C LEU A 83 5.13 -6.92 12.19
N PHE A 84 5.49 -5.64 12.23
CA PHE A 84 4.96 -4.63 11.33
C PHE A 84 5.92 -4.39 10.17
N ASN A 85 5.47 -4.73 8.96
CA ASN A 85 6.20 -4.46 7.73
C ASN A 85 5.52 -3.35 6.95
N THR A 86 6.30 -2.40 6.41
CA THR A 86 5.76 -1.29 5.62
C THR A 86 5.27 -1.76 4.25
N LEU A 87 4.35 -1.03 3.60
CA LEU A 87 3.97 -1.32 2.21
C LEU A 87 5.18 -1.27 1.25
N LYS A 88 6.19 -0.45 1.56
CA LYS A 88 7.46 -0.41 0.85
C LYS A 88 8.17 -1.77 0.88
N HIS A 89 8.14 -2.47 2.01
CA HIS A 89 8.73 -3.81 2.11
C HIS A 89 8.12 -4.77 1.08
N TYR A 90 6.80 -4.79 0.96
CA TYR A 90 6.10 -5.64 -0.01
C TYR A 90 6.30 -5.18 -1.45
N LYS A 91 6.40 -3.87 -1.70
CA LYS A 91 6.82 -3.33 -3.01
C LYS A 91 8.22 -3.82 -3.40
N ASP A 92 9.17 -3.79 -2.47
CA ASP A 92 10.53 -4.28 -2.70
C ASP A 92 10.53 -5.81 -2.92
N LEU A 93 9.69 -6.56 -2.20
CA LEU A 93 9.51 -8.01 -2.44
C LEU A 93 8.94 -8.29 -3.84
N TYR A 94 7.92 -7.55 -4.27
CA TYR A 94 7.35 -7.68 -5.61
C TYR A 94 8.40 -7.47 -6.69
N LEU A 95 9.23 -6.43 -6.56
CA LEU A 95 10.29 -6.13 -7.52
C LEU A 95 11.39 -7.20 -7.53
N LYS A 96 11.71 -7.81 -6.37
CA LYS A 96 12.66 -8.92 -6.29
C LYS A 96 12.14 -10.20 -6.93
N LEU A 97 10.86 -10.50 -6.77
CA LEU A 97 10.21 -11.68 -7.35
C LEU A 97 9.94 -11.51 -8.85
N ASN A 98 9.81 -10.27 -9.34
CA ASN A 98 9.56 -9.94 -10.75
C ASN A 98 10.70 -9.12 -11.39
N PRO A 99 11.94 -9.64 -11.43
CA PRO A 99 13.10 -8.87 -11.90
C PRO A 99 13.03 -8.52 -13.40
N LEU A 100 12.23 -9.24 -14.18
CA LEU A 100 12.04 -9.00 -15.62
C LEU A 100 11.28 -7.70 -15.93
N LYS A 101 10.57 -7.10 -14.96
CA LYS A 101 9.94 -5.77 -15.13
C LYS A 101 10.89 -4.60 -14.84
N ASN A 102 12.07 -4.88 -14.26
CA ASN A 102 13.06 -3.89 -13.84
C ASN A 102 14.30 -3.85 -14.75
N LYS A 103 14.35 -4.70 -15.78
CA LYS A 103 15.42 -4.74 -16.78
C LYS A 103 14.84 -4.50 -18.18
N ILE A 104 14.52 -3.26 -18.51
CA ILE A 104 14.60 -2.73 -19.89
C ILE A 104 14.96 -1.26 -19.80
#